data_AF-A0A6J4K505-F1
#
_entry.id   AF-A0A6J4K505-F1
#
_cell.length_a   1.000
_cell.length_b   1.000
_cell.length_c   1.000
_cell.angle_alpha   90.00
_cell.angle_beta   90.00
_cell.angle_gamma   90.00
#
_symmetry.space_group_name_H-M   'P 1'
#
loop_
_entity.id
_entity.type
_entity.pdbx_description
1 polymer ?
#
loop_
_entity_poly.entity_id
_entity_poly.type
_entity_poly.pdbx_seq_one_letter_code
_entity_poly.pdbx_strand_id
1 'polypeptide(L)' 'MDLYPACLRVVLTWIVPVGVMTTVPAQALTGVASPATLAGAVGVSVVLVLAAIAFFRFGLRRYTGASS' A
#
# COMPACT_ATOMS: atom_id res chain seq x y z
N MET A 1 -15.29 -11.18 -15.18
CA MET A 1 -14.66 -10.20 -16.10
C MET A 1 -13.31 -9.85 -15.52
N ASP A 2 -12.25 -10.59 -15.88
CA ASP A 2 -10.89 -10.21 -15.50
C ASP A 2 -10.55 -8.90 -16.23
N LEU A 3 -10.40 -7.81 -15.47
CA LEU A 3 -10.16 -6.46 -15.99
C LEU A 3 -8.78 -6.31 -16.67
N TYR A 4 -7.90 -7.32 -16.55
CA TYR A 4 -6.53 -7.30 -17.03
C TYR A 4 -6.12 -8.60 -17.75
N PRO A 5 -5.34 -8.52 -18.84
CA PRO A 5 -4.72 -9.69 -19.48
C PRO A 5 -3.83 -10.47 -18.49
N ALA A 6 -3.70 -11.78 -18.68
CA ALA A 6 -3.01 -12.67 -17.74
C ALA A 6 -1.60 -12.21 -17.33
N CYS A 7 -0.81 -11.70 -18.28
CA CYS A 7 0.53 -11.15 -18.00
C CYS A 7 0.47 -9.91 -17.11
N LEU A 8 -0.42 -8.96 -17.44
CA LEU A 8 -0.57 -7.72 -16.67
C LEU A 8 -1.09 -8.00 -15.25
N ARG A 9 -1.99 -8.98 -15.09
CA ARG A 9 -2.43 -9.45 -13.77
C ARG A 9 -1.25 -9.92 -12.93
N VAL A 10 -0.39 -10.79 -13.46
CA VAL A 10 0.79 -11.30 -12.73
C VAL A 10 1.74 -10.16 -12.36
N VAL A 11 2.01 -9.23 -13.27
CA VAL A 11 2.86 -8.09 -12.98
C VAL A 11 2.29 -7.25 -11.83
N LEU A 12 1.01 -6.90 -11.89
CA LEU A 12 0.37 -6.00 -10.92
C LEU A 12 0.12 -6.66 -9.55
N THR A 13 -0.20 -7.96 -9.52
CA THR A 13 -0.55 -8.66 -8.26
C THR A 13 0.61 -9.39 -7.61
N TRP A 14 1.67 -9.72 -8.34
CA TRP A 14 2.81 -10.46 -7.78
C TRP A 14 4.13 -9.72 -7.93
N ILE A 15 4.52 -9.35 -9.15
CA ILE A 15 5.88 -8.85 -9.41
C ILE A 15 6.08 -7.48 -8.76
N VAL A 16 5.15 -6.54 -8.98
CA VAL A 16 5.24 -5.19 -8.42
C VAL A 16 5.22 -5.23 -6.88
N PRO A 17 4.29 -5.93 -6.20
CA PRO A 17 4.29 -6.04 -4.75
C PRO A 17 5.58 -6.64 -4.18
N VAL A 18 6.02 -7.78 -4.72
CA VAL A 18 7.21 -8.48 -4.22
C VAL A 18 8.47 -7.67 -4.47
N GLY A 19 8.58 -7.04 -5.65
CA GLY A 19 9.69 -6.15 -5.98
C GLY A 19 9.78 -4.99 -4.99
N VAL A 20 8.68 -4.31 -4.70
CA VAL A 20 8.67 -3.20 -3.73
C VAL A 20 9.00 -3.69 -2.32
N MET A 21 8.40 -4.81 -1.88
CA MET A 21 8.65 -5.38 -0.54
C MET A 21 10.10 -5.80 -0.30
N THR A 22 10.85 -6.11 -1.36
CA THR A 22 12.23 -6.61 -1.25
C THR A 22 13.28 -5.53 -1.56
N THR A 23 13.08 -4.75 -2.62
CA THR A 23 14.06 -3.77 -3.09
C THR A 23 14.17 -2.56 -2.18
N VAL A 24 13.04 -2.02 -1.70
CA VAL A 24 13.05 -0.82 -0.86
C VAL A 24 13.79 -1.04 0.46
N PRO A 25 13.57 -2.15 1.21
CA PRO A 25 14.39 -2.44 2.40
C PRO A 25 15.85 -2.71 2.05
N ALA A 26 16.14 -3.41 0.95
CA ALA A 26 17.52 -3.66 0.54
C ALA A 26 18.28 -2.35 0.26
N GLN A 27 17.65 -1.39 -0.43
CA GLN A 27 18.22 -0.06 -0.68
C GLN A 27 18.43 0.73 0.61
N ALA A 28 17.51 0.62 1.58
CA ALA A 28 17.65 1.25 2.88
C ALA A 28 18.83 0.67 3.69
N LEU A 29 18.95 -0.66 3.73
CA LEU A 29 20.00 -1.36 4.48
C LEU A 29 21.40 -1.17 3.87
N THR A 30 21.48 -1.10 2.55
CA THR A 30 22.76 -0.90 1.83
C THR A 30 23.20 0.57 1.79
N GLY A 31 22.41 1.50 2.34
CA GLY A 31 22.71 2.93 2.33
C GLY A 31 22.56 3.59 0.95
N VAL A 32 21.98 2.89 -0.02
CA VAL A 32 21.73 3.40 -1.38
C VAL A 32 20.53 4.36 -1.40
N ALA A 33 19.57 4.16 -0.49
CA ALA A 33 18.42 5.06 -0.36
C ALA A 33 18.85 6.39 0.29
N SER A 34 18.52 7.51 -0.35
CA SER A 34 18.76 8.84 0.21
C SER A 34 17.88 9.09 1.46
N PRO A 35 18.31 9.96 2.40
CA PRO A 35 17.47 10.35 3.55
C PRO A 35 16.13 10.96 3.12
N ALA A 36 16.11 11.74 2.03
CA ALA A 36 14.89 12.33 1.49
C ALA A 36 13.91 11.26 0.99
N THR A 37 14.40 10.22 0.31
CA THR A 37 13.56 9.10 -0.13
C THR A 37 12.99 8.30 1.03
N LEU A 38 13.77 8.10 2.10
CA LEU A 38 13.30 7.42 3.32
C LEU A 38 12.21 8.24 4.03
N ALA A 39 12.44 9.55 4.20
CA ALA A 39 11.46 10.45 4.79
C ALA A 39 10.16 10.49 3.97
N GLY A 40 10.27 10.54 2.64
CA GLY A 40 9.13 10.47 1.73
C GLY A 40 8.35 9.17 1.87
N ALA A 41 9.02 8.01 1.95
CA ALA A 41 8.38 6.71 2.14
C ALA A 41 7.59 6.64 3.46
N VAL A 42 8.15 7.16 4.55
CA VAL A 42 7.46 7.27 5.85
C VAL A 42 6.25 8.20 5.73
N GLY A 43 6.41 9.37 5.12
CA GLY A 43 5.32 10.33 4.93
C GLY A 43 4.14 9.75 4.15
N VAL A 44 4.42 9.11 3.01
CA VAL A 44 3.40 8.44 2.18
C VAL A 44 2.69 7.33 2.96
N SER A 45 3.44 6.53 3.72
CA SER A 45 2.87 5.46 4.55
C SER A 45 1.90 6.00 5.60
N VAL A 46 2.28 7.08 6.31
CA VAL A 46 1.41 7.73 7.30
C VAL A 46 0.13 8.26 6.63
N VAL A 47 0.24 8.94 5.49
CA VAL A 47 -0.91 9.46 4.74
C VAL A 47 -1.86 8.33 4.34
N LEU A 48 -1.35 7.22 3.80
CA LEU A 48 -2.15 6.06 3.41
C LEU A 48 -2.87 5.43 4.59
N VAL A 49 -2.19 5.27 5.73
CA VAL A 49 -2.79 4.72 6.95
C VAL A 49 -3.90 5.63 7.47
N LEU A 50 -3.67 6.94 7.53
CA LEU A 50 -4.69 7.91 7.94
C LEU A 50 -5.89 7.88 6.99
N ALA A 51 -5.65 7.80 5.68
CA ALA A 51 -6.71 7.67 4.69
C ALA A 51 -7.51 6.37 4.88
N ALA A 52 -6.83 5.24 5.11
CA ALA A 52 -7.48 3.95 5.37
C ALA A 52 -8.34 3.99 6.64
N ILE A 53 -7.84 4.58 7.73
CA ILE A 53 -8.60 4.76 8.98
C ILE A 53 -9.81 5.67 8.75
N ALA A 54 -9.64 6.80 8.04
CA ALA A 54 -10.74 7.71 7.74
C ALA A 54 -11.82 7.01 6.92
N PHE A 55 -11.44 6.25 5.90
CA PHE A 55 -12.34 5.47 5.06
C PHE A 55 -13.05 4.37 5.86
N PHE A 56 -12.32 3.65 6.71
CA PHE A 56 -12.89 2.62 7.59
C PHE A 56 -13.94 3.20 8.54
N ARG A 57 -13.62 4.33 9.19
CA ARG A 57 -14.57 5.06 10.07
C ARG A 57 -15.77 5.59 9.30
N PHE A 58 -15.58 6.06 8.07
CA PHE A 58 -16.67 6.45 7.20
C PHE A 58 -17.61 5.26 6.89
N GLY A 59 -17.05 4.10 6.58
CA GLY A 59 -17.80 2.86 6.39
C GLY A 59 -18.61 2.43 7.61
N LEU A 60 -17.99 2.47 8.80
CA LEU A 60 -18.68 2.15 10.06
C LEU A 60 -19.88 3.04 10.36
N ARG A 61 -19.85 4.33 9.98
CA ARG A 61 -21.00 5.24 10.15
C ARG A 61 -22.22 4.85 9.30
N ARG A 62 -22.01 4.09 8.22
CA ARG A 62 -23.07 3.55 7.36
C ARG A 62 -23.46 2.12 7.75
N TYR A 63 -22.82 1.55 8.76
CA TYR A 63 -23.16 0.24 9.31
C TYR A 63 -24.35 0.35 10.28
N THR A 64 -25.48 0.83 9.78
CA THR A 64 -26.77 0.78 10.47
C THR A 64 -27.33 -0.63 10.36
N GLY A 65 -27.21 -1.45 11.41
CA GLY A 65 -27.98 -2.69 11.52
C GLY A 65 -27.18 -3.98 11.75
N ALA A 66 -26.41 -4.04 12.83
CA ALA A 66 -26.20 -5.31 13.52
C ALA A 66 -26.67 -5.18 14.97
N SER A 67 -27.91 -4.72 15.15
CA SER A 67 -28.71 -5.16 16.29
C SER A 67 -29.38 -6.44 15.82
N SER A 68 -28.88 -7.57 16.28
CA SER A 68 -29.70 -8.76 16.43
C SER A 68 -30.33 -8.75 17.82
#